data_AF-A0A383D4T1-F1
#
_entry.id   AF-A0A383D4T1-F1
#
_cell.length_a   1.000
_cell.length_b   1.000
_cell.length_c   1.000
_cell.angle_alpha   90.00
_cell.angle_beta   90.00
_cell.angle_gamma   90.00
#
_symmetry.space_group_name_H-M   'P 1'
#
loop_
_entity.id
_entity.type
_entity.pdbx_description
1 polymer ?
#
loop_
_entity_poly.entity_id
_entity_poly.type
_entity_poly.pdbx_seq_one_letter_code
_entity_poly.pdbx_strand_id
1 'polypeptide(L)'
;MKKFNELDPITVEIQWNRLISIMDEVDIALVRTSFSTIVGETRDFAVIILDKYGRSLAQSQLSSPAFTVHLPSTVKHLLEVFPAKDLEKGDVLITNDPWIGTGHLPDLSIIMPVFYNSKL
;
A
#
# COMPACT_ATOMS: atom_id res chain seq x y z
N MET A 1 -12.90 27.57 3.29
CA MET A 1 -12.03 26.52 2.70
C MET A 1 -12.11 26.62 1.18
N LYS A 2 -10.98 26.88 0.49
CA LYS A 2 -10.94 26.87 -0.98
C LYS A 2 -11.31 25.46 -1.46
N LYS A 3 -12.28 25.35 -2.36
CA LYS A 3 -12.51 24.10 -3.11
C LYS A 3 -11.29 23.87 -4.00
N PHE A 4 -10.63 22.72 -3.84
CA PHE A 4 -9.53 22.25 -4.69
C PHE A 4 -10.08 21.85 -6.08
N ASN A 5 -10.61 22.80 -6.84
CA ASN A 5 -11.28 22.51 -8.11
C ASN A 5 -10.36 22.63 -9.34
N GLU A 6 -9.11 23.07 -9.18
CA GLU A 6 -8.11 23.04 -10.24
C GLU A 6 -6.88 22.31 -9.72
N LEU A 7 -6.53 21.20 -10.37
CA LEU A 7 -5.26 20.49 -10.17
C LEU A 7 -4.15 21.33 -10.81
N ASP A 8 -3.86 22.49 -10.24
CA ASP A 8 -2.75 23.31 -10.71
C ASP A 8 -1.43 22.54 -10.49
N PRO A 9 -0.41 22.74 -11.33
CA PRO A 9 0.83 21.97 -11.26
C PRO A 9 1.53 22.04 -9.90
N ILE A 10 1.42 23.17 -9.19
CA ILE A 10 2.05 23.35 -7.87
C ILE A 10 1.31 22.51 -6.84
N THR A 11 -0.03 22.56 -6.83
CA THR A 11 -0.83 21.74 -5.92
C THR A 11 -0.59 20.24 -6.17
N VAL A 12 -0.56 19.80 -7.43
CA VAL A 12 -0.28 18.39 -7.78
C VAL A 12 1.08 17.96 -7.22
N GLU A 13 2.11 18.77 -7.44
CA GLU A 13 3.46 18.47 -6.96
C GLU A 13 3.52 18.39 -5.43
N ILE A 14 2.84 19.32 -4.73
CA ILE A 14 2.75 19.29 -3.26
C ILE A 14 2.07 18.00 -2.77
N GLN A 15 0.94 17.60 -3.38
CA GLN A 15 0.24 16.38 -2.96
C GLN A 15 1.04 15.13 -3.28
N TRP A 16 1.74 15.11 -4.42
CA TRP A 16 2.60 14.01 -4.83
C TRP A 16 3.74 13.79 -3.84
N ASN A 17 4.50 14.85 -3.52
CA ASN A 17 5.58 14.77 -2.53
C ASN A 17 5.07 14.37 -1.15
N ARG A 18 3.87 14.79 -0.75
CA ARG A 18 3.24 14.36 0.51
C ARG A 18 2.95 12.87 0.53
N LEU A 19 2.40 12.31 -0.54
CA LEU A 19 2.11 10.87 -0.62
C LEU A 19 3.38 10.03 -0.56
N ILE A 20 4.42 10.44 -1.29
CA ILE A 20 5.74 9.79 -1.23
C ILE A 20 6.32 9.86 0.18
N SER A 21 6.28 11.05 0.81
CA SER A 21 6.81 11.24 2.17
C SER A 21 6.11 10.36 3.20
N ILE A 22 4.79 10.18 3.10
CA ILE A 22 4.03 9.26 3.97
C ILE A 22 4.52 7.82 3.77
N MET A 23 4.74 7.40 2.52
CA MET A 23 5.25 6.05 2.25
C MET A 23 6.68 5.83 2.72
N ASP A 24 7.55 6.82 2.57
CA ASP A 24 8.91 6.77 3.11
C ASP A 24 8.90 6.69 4.65
N GLU A 25 7.95 7.36 5.33
CA GLU A 25 7.81 7.24 6.78
C GLU A 25 7.33 5.84 7.20
N VAL A 26 6.36 5.25 6.49
CA VAL A 26 5.89 3.88 6.75
C VAL A 26 7.03 2.87 6.54
N ASP A 27 7.81 3.04 5.47
CA ASP A 27 8.97 2.22 5.16
C ASP A 27 10.04 2.28 6.27
N ILE A 28 10.40 3.49 6.70
CA ILE A 28 11.36 3.69 7.80
C ILE A 28 10.84 3.07 9.10
N ALA A 29 9.55 3.24 9.41
CA ALA A 29 8.94 2.67 10.59
C ALA A 29 8.99 1.14 10.58
N LEU A 30 8.74 0.51 9.43
CA LEU A 30 8.81 -0.94 9.28
C LEU A 30 10.23 -1.47 9.51
N VAL A 31 11.23 -0.81 8.92
CA VAL A 31 12.65 -1.19 9.06
C VAL A 31 13.10 -1.07 10.51
N ARG A 32 12.76 0.05 11.18
CA ARG A 32 13.17 0.32 12.57
C ARG A 32 12.50 -0.58 13.60
N THR A 33 11.38 -1.19 13.25
CA THR A 33 10.61 -2.09 14.12
C THR A 33 10.79 -3.56 13.76
N SER A 34 11.50 -3.86 12.68
CA SER A 34 11.77 -5.23 12.23
C SER A 34 12.84 -5.91 13.08
N PHE A 35 12.57 -7.14 13.51
CA PHE A 35 13.56 -8.06 14.04
C PHE A 35 14.21 -8.94 12.94
N SER A 36 13.63 -8.97 11.74
CA SER A 36 14.12 -9.75 10.61
C SER A 36 15.23 -8.98 9.90
N THR A 37 16.38 -9.61 9.70
CA THR A 37 17.47 -9.05 8.88
C THR A 37 17.07 -8.91 7.41
N ILE A 38 16.16 -9.77 6.92
CA ILE A 38 15.62 -9.71 5.55
C ILE A 38 14.83 -8.40 5.33
N VAL A 39 14.10 -7.94 6.34
CA VAL A 39 13.34 -6.68 6.26
C VAL A 39 14.21 -5.49 6.71
N GLY A 40 14.94 -5.64 7.82
CA GLY A 40 15.68 -4.55 8.47
C GLY A 40 17.00 -4.16 7.79
N GLU A 41 17.66 -5.12 7.14
CA GLU A 41 18.97 -4.89 6.50
C GLU A 41 18.89 -5.01 4.98
N THR A 42 18.32 -6.11 4.45
CA THR A 42 18.28 -6.33 2.99
C THR A 42 17.09 -5.65 2.32
N ARG A 43 16.08 -5.27 3.10
CA ARG A 43 14.89 -4.52 2.66
C ARG A 43 14.07 -5.25 1.59
N ASP A 44 13.90 -6.55 1.79
CA ASP A 44 13.12 -7.40 0.90
C ASP A 44 11.60 -7.26 1.21
N PHE A 45 11.06 -6.07 0.93
CA PHE A 45 9.66 -5.74 1.08
C PHE A 45 9.30 -4.50 0.22
N ALA A 46 8.01 -4.16 0.17
CA ALA A 46 7.55 -2.86 -0.31
C ALA A 46 6.35 -2.38 0.50
N VAL A 47 6.13 -1.06 0.47
CA VAL A 47 4.94 -0.41 1.02
C VAL A 47 4.32 0.47 -0.05
N ILE A 48 3.00 0.37 -0.20
CA ILE A 48 2.26 0.99 -1.29
C ILE A 48 0.91 1.50 -0.81
N ILE A 49 0.55 2.71 -1.20
CA ILE A 49 -0.82 3.20 -1.16
C ILE A 49 -1.50 2.82 -2.46
N LEU A 50 -2.66 2.20 -2.32
CA LEU A 50 -3.55 1.82 -3.41
C LEU A 50 -4.83 2.67 -3.33
N ASP A 51 -5.48 2.89 -4.45
CA ASP A 51 -6.84 3.41 -4.44
C ASP A 51 -7.87 2.31 -4.11
N LYS A 52 -9.13 2.70 -3.94
CA LYS A 52 -10.25 1.79 -3.62
C LYS A 52 -10.52 0.68 -4.64
N TYR A 53 -9.88 0.73 -5.81
CA TYR A 53 -9.96 -0.30 -6.85
C TYR A 53 -8.70 -1.17 -6.93
N GLY A 54 -7.80 -1.05 -5.93
CA GLY A 54 -6.54 -1.76 -5.89
C GLY A 54 -5.53 -1.29 -6.95
N ARG A 55 -5.60 -0.04 -7.42
CA ARG A 55 -4.61 0.54 -8.34
C ARG A 55 -3.52 1.24 -7.55
N SER A 56 -2.26 1.03 -7.94
CA SER A 56 -1.11 1.74 -7.34
C SER A 56 -1.24 3.25 -7.46
N LEU A 57 -1.01 3.96 -6.36
CA LEU A 57 -1.00 5.42 -6.31
C LEU A 57 0.40 5.95 -5.98
N ALA A 58 0.99 5.50 -4.87
CA ALA A 58 2.31 5.92 -4.40
C ALA A 58 2.96 4.81 -3.59
N GLN A 59 4.29 4.78 -3.57
CA GLN A 59 5.10 3.81 -2.84
C GLN A 59 6.31 4.52 -2.24
N SER A 60 7.01 3.86 -1.31
CA SER A 60 8.29 4.41 -0.86
C SER A 60 9.32 4.35 -1.98
N GLN A 61 10.22 5.33 -2.02
CA GLN A 61 11.32 5.37 -2.98
C GLN A 61 12.28 4.16 -2.86
N LEU A 62 12.31 3.53 -1.68
CA LEU A 62 13.14 2.36 -1.39
C LEU A 62 12.39 1.03 -1.56
N SER A 63 11.11 1.06 -1.92
CA SER A 63 10.33 -0.16 -2.12
C SER A 63 10.85 -0.96 -3.32
N SER A 64 11.05 -2.26 -3.12
CA SER A 64 11.53 -3.15 -4.17
C SER A 64 10.51 -3.25 -5.32
N PRO A 65 10.94 -3.08 -6.59
CA PRO A 65 10.06 -3.17 -7.75
C PRO A 65 9.32 -4.50 -7.87
N ALA A 66 9.93 -5.59 -7.39
CA ALA A 66 9.30 -6.91 -7.44
C ALA A 66 7.96 -6.92 -6.69
N PHE A 67 7.90 -6.26 -5.53
CA PHE A 67 6.70 -6.26 -4.70
C PHE A 67 5.62 -5.27 -5.17
N THR A 68 6.06 -4.09 -5.60
CA THR A 68 5.17 -3.04 -6.09
C THR A 68 4.31 -3.50 -7.26
N VAL A 69 4.83 -4.38 -8.13
CA VAL A 69 4.11 -4.85 -9.32
C VAL A 69 2.99 -5.83 -8.95
N HIS A 70 3.19 -6.72 -7.99
CA HIS A 70 2.20 -7.75 -7.67
C HIS A 70 1.12 -7.25 -6.70
N LEU A 71 1.44 -6.36 -5.75
CA LEU A 71 0.51 -5.95 -4.68
C LEU A 71 -0.85 -5.44 -5.23
N PRO A 72 -0.90 -4.60 -6.28
CA PRO A 72 -2.15 -4.21 -6.93
C PRO A 72 -2.98 -5.40 -7.43
N SER A 73 -2.33 -6.44 -7.98
CA SER A 73 -2.99 -7.65 -8.45
C SER A 73 -3.53 -8.48 -7.28
N THR A 74 -2.71 -8.67 -6.24
CA THR A 74 -3.11 -9.41 -5.03
C THR A 74 -4.30 -8.74 -4.34
N VAL A 75 -4.29 -7.41 -4.22
CA VAL A 75 -5.42 -6.67 -3.60
C VAL A 75 -6.69 -6.81 -4.42
N LYS A 76 -6.62 -6.79 -5.76
CA LYS A 76 -7.80 -7.02 -6.60
C LYS A 76 -8.41 -8.40 -6.38
N HIS A 77 -7.59 -9.45 -6.32
CA HIS A 77 -8.07 -10.80 -5.98
C HIS A 77 -8.68 -10.87 -4.58
N LEU A 78 -8.06 -10.22 -3.59
CA LEU A 78 -8.62 -10.15 -2.25
C LEU A 78 -9.96 -9.42 -2.23
N LEU A 79 -10.15 -8.38 -3.04
CA LEU A 79 -11.42 -7.65 -3.15
C LEU A 79 -12.53 -8.44 -3.89
N GLU A 80 -12.18 -9.48 -4.65
CA GLU A 80 -13.17 -10.41 -5.21
C GLU A 80 -13.72 -11.36 -4.13
N VAL A 81 -12.88 -11.74 -3.17
CA VAL A 81 -13.25 -12.62 -2.04
C VAL A 81 -13.87 -11.85 -0.89
N PHE A 82 -13.32 -10.66 -0.59
CA PHE A 82 -13.74 -9.75 0.47
C PHE A 82 -14.13 -8.40 -0.16
N PRO A 83 -15.38 -8.26 -0.65
CA PRO A 83 -15.82 -7.06 -1.34
C PRO A 83 -15.62 -5.80 -0.50
N ALA A 84 -15.16 -4.72 -1.14
CA ALA A 84 -14.88 -3.44 -0.49
C ALA A 84 -16.04 -2.87 0.37
N LYS A 85 -17.28 -3.21 0.03
CA LYS A 85 -18.50 -2.81 0.75
C LYS A 85 -18.68 -3.50 2.10
N ASP A 86 -18.03 -4.65 2.29
CA ASP A 86 -18.13 -5.49 3.47
C ASP A 86 -16.94 -5.26 4.43
N LEU A 87 -15.95 -4.45 4.01
CA LEU A 87 -14.82 -4.05 4.85
C LEU A 87 -15.22 -2.91 5.78
N GLU A 88 -14.72 -2.96 7.00
CA GLU A 88 -14.91 -1.94 8.02
C GLU A 88 -13.59 -1.34 8.48
N LYS A 89 -13.67 -0.18 9.15
CA LYS A 89 -12.49 0.49 9.69
C LYS A 89 -11.86 -0.38 10.78
N GLY A 90 -10.60 -0.76 10.57
CA GLY A 90 -9.84 -1.58 11.52
C GLY A 90 -9.62 -3.02 11.02
N ASP A 91 -10.29 -3.42 9.94
CA ASP A 91 -10.01 -4.69 9.29
C ASP A 91 -8.58 -4.73 8.75
N VAL A 92 -8.04 -5.95 8.65
CA VAL A 92 -6.75 -6.22 8.02
C VAL A 92 -6.90 -7.50 7.21
N LEU A 93 -6.62 -7.42 5.91
CA LEU A 93 -6.55 -8.59 5.04
C LEU A 93 -5.11 -9.07 4.97
N ILE A 94 -4.91 -10.38 5.10
CA ILE A 94 -3.58 -11.00 5.07
C ILE A 94 -3.62 -12.22 4.16
N THR A 95 -2.62 -12.36 3.30
CA THR A 95 -2.44 -13.57 2.49
C THR A 95 -0.97 -13.85 2.23
N ASN A 96 -0.63 -15.13 2.14
CA ASN A 96 0.63 -15.63 1.59
C ASN A 96 0.38 -16.67 0.48
N ASP A 97 -0.81 -16.64 -0.13
CA ASP A 97 -1.16 -17.56 -1.20
C ASP A 97 -0.25 -17.31 -2.42
N PRO A 98 0.61 -18.26 -2.80
CA PRO A 98 1.58 -18.07 -3.88
C PRO A 98 0.92 -17.87 -5.25
N TRP A 99 -0.34 -18.29 -5.44
CA TRP A 99 -1.02 -18.21 -6.73
C TRP A 99 -1.56 -16.82 -7.06
N ILE A 100 -1.89 -16.04 -6.02
CA ILE A 100 -2.40 -14.67 -6.17
C ILE A 100 -1.42 -13.60 -5.62
N GLY A 101 -0.38 -14.04 -4.90
CA GLY A 101 0.67 -13.22 -4.32
C GLY A 101 1.94 -13.18 -5.18
N THR A 102 3.07 -13.49 -4.56
CA THR A 102 4.41 -13.28 -5.15
C THR A 102 4.97 -14.50 -5.89
N GLY A 103 4.22 -15.59 -5.94
CA GLY A 103 4.68 -16.86 -6.55
C GLY A 103 5.37 -17.80 -5.57
N HIS A 104 5.58 -17.41 -4.30
CA HIS A 104 6.11 -18.31 -3.27
C HIS A 104 5.56 -18.01 -1.88
N LEU A 105 5.65 -19.01 -1.00
CA LEU A 105 5.03 -19.00 0.33
C LEU A 105 5.62 -18.02 1.35
N PRO A 106 6.94 -17.72 1.36
CA PRO A 106 7.53 -16.81 2.36
C PRO A 106 6.96 -15.39 2.42
N ASP A 107 6.40 -14.89 1.31
CA ASP A 107 6.00 -13.49 1.25
C ASP A 107 4.58 -13.29 1.76
N LEU A 108 4.43 -12.30 2.62
CA LEU A 108 3.15 -11.93 3.22
C LEU A 108 2.68 -10.61 2.64
N SER A 109 1.47 -10.60 2.09
CA SER A 109 0.74 -9.38 1.75
C SER A 109 -0.18 -9.01 2.90
N ILE A 110 0.01 -7.82 3.47
CA ILE A 110 -0.83 -7.26 4.53
C ILE A 110 -1.48 -5.98 3.99
N ILE A 111 -2.80 -5.94 3.99
CA ILE A 111 -3.58 -4.84 3.42
C ILE A 111 -4.50 -4.28 4.49
N MET A 112 -4.42 -2.97 4.72
CA MET A 112 -5.31 -2.25 5.62
C MET A 112 -6.15 -1.25 4.83
N PRO A 113 -7.50 -1.37 4.80
CA PRO A 113 -8.37 -0.39 4.20
C PRO A 113 -8.33 0.94 4.95
N VAL A 114 -8.28 2.05 4.21
CA VAL A 114 -8.25 3.41 4.77
C VAL A 114 -9.59 4.09 4.50
N PHE A 115 -10.26 4.54 5.55
CA PHE A 115 -11.57 5.19 5.44
C PHE A 115 -11.49 6.69 5.71
N TYR A 116 -12.15 7.49 4.88
CA TYR A 116 -12.39 8.92 5.10
C TYR A 116 -13.88 9.23 5.02
N ASN A 117 -14.44 9.87 6.06
CA ASN A 117 -15.88 10.15 6.18
C ASN A 117 -16.76 8.92 5.89
N SER A 118 -16.41 7.78 6.49
CA SER A 118 -17.09 6.48 6.33
C SER A 118 -17.11 5.94 4.90
N LYS A 119 -16.14 6.34 4.06
CA LYS A 119 -15.95 5.82 2.71
C LYS A 119 -14.54 5.29 2.56
N LEU A 120 -14.44 4.11 1.95
CA LEU A 120 -13.19 3.56 1.43
C LEU A 120 -12.70 4.37 0.21
#